data_AF-A0A382HSZ0-F1
#
_entry.id   AF-A0A382HSZ0-F1
#
_cell.length_a   1.000
_cell.length_b   1.000
_cell.length_c   1.000
_cell.angle_alpha   90.00
_cell.angle_beta   90.00
_cell.angle_gamma   90.00
#
_symmetry.space_group_name_H-M   'P 1'
#
loop_
_entity.id
_entity.type
_entity.pdbx_description
1 polymer ?
#
loop_
_entity_poly.entity_id
_entity_poly.type
_entity_poly.pdbx_seq_one_letter_code
_entity_poly.pdbx_strand_id
1 'polypeptide(L)'
;MLDPALLRDRLDEIRTKLGRRGVNLSDELTALERLDVERRQILPVLENMRRARKDVGAKIARAKREGQPADDLLKAGQDFGVQIKDQEARFEEVENERRSLLLTLPNVPHESVPIGRSADDNKEVRRYGEPPAFEFTPLAHWDLGPALGILDFERAAKIARARFAVLV
;
A
#
# COMPACT_ATOMS: atom_id res chain seq x y z
N MET A 1 -4.99 -0.50 -4.10
CA MET A 1 -3.92 -1.45 -3.75
C MET A 1 -4.10 -2.71 -4.56
N LEU A 2 -3.02 -3.43 -4.86
CA LEU A 2 -3.10 -4.73 -5.49
C LEU A 2 -3.84 -5.71 -4.59
N ASP A 3 -4.52 -6.70 -5.19
CA ASP A 3 -5.21 -7.74 -4.44
C ASP A 3 -4.17 -8.57 -3.65
N PRO A 4 -4.28 -8.64 -2.31
CA PRO A 4 -3.40 -9.46 -1.49
C PRO A 4 -3.41 -10.94 -1.87
N ALA A 5 -4.54 -11.49 -2.34
CA ALA A 5 -4.61 -12.87 -2.79
C ALA A 5 -3.76 -13.08 -4.05
N LEU A 6 -3.79 -12.12 -4.98
CA LEU A 6 -2.97 -12.16 -6.19
C LEU A 6 -1.47 -12.07 -5.86
N LEU A 7 -1.09 -11.20 -4.91
CA LEU A 7 0.29 -11.08 -4.44
C LEU A 7 0.81 -12.37 -3.81
N ARG A 8 -0.05 -13.07 -3.07
CA ARG A 8 0.29 -14.37 -2.48
C ARG A 8 0.41 -15.47 -3.53
N ASP A 9 -0.55 -15.56 -4.43
CA ASP A 9 -0.67 -16.71 -5.34
C ASP A 9 0.23 -16.57 -6.59
N ARG A 10 0.63 -15.35 -6.94
CA ARG A 10 1.37 -15.03 -8.18
C ARG A 10 2.49 -14.02 -7.97
N LEU A 11 3.19 -14.10 -6.84
CA LEU A 11 4.22 -13.13 -6.47
C LEU A 11 5.29 -12.93 -7.55
N ASP A 12 5.80 -14.01 -8.13
CA ASP A 12 6.85 -13.96 -9.15
C ASP A 12 6.40 -13.31 -10.46
N GLU A 13 5.15 -13.57 -10.86
CA GLU A 13 4.54 -12.94 -12.03
C GLU A 13 4.44 -11.42 -11.80
N ILE A 14 3.97 -11.01 -10.62
CA ILE A 14 3.83 -9.60 -10.24
C ILE A 14 5.21 -8.95 -10.13
N ARG A 15 6.19 -9.61 -9.51
CA ARG A 15 7.58 -9.14 -9.42
C ARG A 15 8.14 -8.83 -10.80
N THR A 16 7.94 -9.76 -11.75
CA THR A 16 8.38 -9.59 -13.14
C THR A 16 7.66 -8.43 -13.82
N LYS A 17 6.33 -8.34 -13.70
CA LYS A 17 5.54 -7.28 -14.34
C LYS A 17 5.81 -5.90 -13.75
N LEU A 18 5.98 -5.78 -12.44
CA LEU A 18 6.36 -4.53 -11.78
C LEU A 18 7.78 -4.12 -12.12
N GLY A 19 8.71 -5.07 -12.27
CA GLY A 19 10.07 -4.80 -12.74
C GLY A 19 10.13 -4.13 -14.12
N ARG A 20 9.12 -4.36 -14.98
CA ARG A 20 8.99 -3.66 -16.28
C ARG A 20 8.77 -2.16 -16.15
N ARG A 21 8.41 -1.64 -14.98
CA ARG A 21 8.28 -0.19 -14.71
C ARG A 21 9.61 0.50 -14.43
N GLY A 22 10.72 -0.24 -14.40
CA GLY A 22 12.03 0.32 -14.06
C GLY A 22 12.23 0.61 -12.57
N VAL A 23 11.33 0.13 -11.71
CA VAL A 23 11.44 0.25 -10.25
C VAL A 23 11.81 -1.11 -9.67
N ASN A 24 12.87 -1.17 -8.86
CA ASN A 24 13.19 -2.38 -8.11
C ASN A 24 12.36 -2.40 -6.83
N LEU A 25 11.35 -3.28 -6.78
CA LEU A 25 10.47 -3.49 -5.63
C LEU A 25 10.72 -4.84 -4.95
N SER A 26 11.89 -5.43 -5.17
CA SER A 26 12.18 -6.79 -4.71
C SER A 26 12.14 -6.92 -3.19
N ASP A 27 12.58 -5.90 -2.47
CA ASP A 27 12.64 -5.91 -1.01
C ASP A 27 11.23 -5.78 -0.42
N GLU A 28 10.41 -4.88 -0.97
CA GLU A 28 9.02 -4.68 -0.56
C GLU A 28 8.17 -5.92 -0.82
N LEU A 29 8.34 -6.56 -1.98
CA LEU A 29 7.62 -7.79 -2.31
C LEU A 29 8.05 -8.96 -1.42
N THR A 30 9.34 -9.05 -1.07
CA THR A 30 9.85 -10.07 -0.15
C THR A 30 9.38 -9.81 1.30
N ALA A 31 9.32 -8.55 1.73
CA ALA A 31 8.75 -8.18 3.02
C ALA A 31 7.27 -8.50 3.10
N LEU A 32 6.49 -8.24 2.04
CA LEU A 32 5.08 -8.59 1.96
C LEU A 32 4.85 -10.10 2.05
N GLU A 33 5.68 -10.91 1.39
CA GLU A 33 5.63 -12.37 1.50
C GLU A 33 5.85 -12.83 2.94
N ARG A 34 6.90 -12.31 3.59
CA ARG A 34 7.20 -12.62 5.00
C ARG A 34 6.03 -12.26 5.93
N LEU A 35 5.47 -11.06 5.78
CA LEU A 35 4.36 -10.59 6.61
C LEU A 35 3.08 -11.41 6.39
N ASP A 36 2.82 -11.85 5.16
CA ASP A 36 1.68 -12.74 4.86
C ASP A 36 1.86 -14.12 5.51
N VAL A 37 3.07 -14.68 5.48
CA VAL A 37 3.40 -15.94 6.16
C VAL A 37 3.20 -15.80 7.67
N GLU A 38 3.74 -14.73 8.26
CA GLU A 38 3.62 -14.49 9.70
C GLU A 38 2.16 -14.30 10.14
N ARG A 39 1.38 -13.50 9.40
CA ARG A 39 -0.06 -13.33 9.62
C ARG A 39 -0.78 -14.69 9.63
N ARG A 40 -0.46 -15.57 8.68
CA ARG A 40 -1.07 -16.91 8.57
C ARG A 40 -0.63 -17.87 9.66
N GLN A 41 0.52 -17.64 10.29
CA GLN A 41 0.97 -18.41 11.45
C GLN A 41 0.32 -17.94 12.75
N ILE A 42 0.19 -16.62 12.94
CA ILE A 42 -0.40 -16.03 14.15
C ILE A 42 -1.90 -16.33 14.24
N LEU A 43 -2.64 -16.16 13.14
CA LEU A 43 -4.10 -16.22 13.18
C LEU A 43 -4.67 -17.55 13.72
N PRO A 44 -4.22 -18.74 13.27
CA PRO A 44 -4.68 -20.01 13.84
C PRO A 44 -4.29 -20.20 15.30
N VAL A 45 -3.09 -19.76 15.70
CA VAL A 45 -2.60 -19.86 17.08
C VAL A 45 -3.48 -19.03 18.01
N LEU A 46 -3.76 -17.80 17.61
CA LEU A 46 -4.61 -16.85 18.32
C LEU A 46 -6.04 -17.38 18.49
N GLU A 47 -6.63 -17.94 17.43
CA GLU A 47 -7.95 -18.58 17.49
C GLU A 47 -7.98 -19.82 18.40
N ASN A 48 -6.93 -20.64 18.36
CA ASN A 48 -6.79 -21.80 19.24
C ASN A 48 -6.62 -21.39 20.71
N MET A 49 -5.83 -20.37 21.00
CA MET A 49 -5.67 -19.82 22.36
C MET A 49 -6.97 -19.23 22.90
N ARG A 50 -7.72 -18.49 22.06
CA ARG A 50 -9.05 -17.96 22.42
C ARG A 50 -10.03 -19.08 22.76
N ARG A 51 -10.04 -20.15 21.96
CA ARG A 51 -10.85 -21.35 22.24
C ARG A 51 -10.44 -22.02 23.55
N ALA A 52 -9.15 -22.29 23.74
CA ALA A 52 -8.63 -22.92 24.95
C ALA A 52 -8.95 -22.09 26.20
N ARG A 53 -8.81 -20.76 26.15
CA ARG A 53 -9.18 -19.85 27.23
C ARG A 53 -10.66 -19.91 27.56
N LYS A 54 -11.54 -19.99 26.55
CA LYS A 54 -12.99 -20.15 26.74
C LYS A 54 -13.32 -21.46 27.43
N ASP A 55 -12.67 -22.56 27.03
CA ASP A 55 -12.86 -23.88 27.63
C ASP A 55 -12.38 -23.92 29.09
N VAL A 56 -11.24 -23.29 29.38
CA VAL A 56 -10.75 -23.10 30.76
C VAL A 56 -11.75 -22.27 31.57
N GLY A 57 -12.28 -21.18 31.01
CA GLY A 57 -13.33 -20.37 31.65
C GLY A 57 -14.57 -21.19 32.03
N ALA A 58 -15.01 -22.07 31.14
CA ALA A 58 -16.13 -22.98 31.42
C ALA A 58 -15.80 -23.98 32.55
N LYS A 59 -14.58 -24.54 32.55
CA LYS A 59 -14.11 -25.44 33.63
C LYS A 59 -14.03 -24.74 34.98
N ILE A 60 -13.54 -23.50 35.03
CA ILE A 60 -13.51 -22.68 36.26
C ILE A 60 -14.94 -22.49 36.80
N ALA A 61 -15.88 -22.11 35.93
CA ALA A 61 -17.28 -21.89 36.34
C ALA A 61 -17.96 -23.16 36.87
N ARG A 62 -17.56 -24.34 36.35
CA ARG A 62 -18.03 -25.64 36.83
C ARG A 62 -17.41 -26.00 38.19
N ALA A 63 -16.08 -25.91 38.32
CA ALA A 63 -15.38 -26.21 39.57
C ALA A 63 -15.89 -25.35 40.74
N LYS A 64 -16.14 -24.04 40.49
CA LYS A 64 -16.73 -23.14 41.49
C LYS A 64 -18.15 -23.55 41.92
N ARG A 65 -18.97 -24.07 41.01
CA ARG A 65 -20.31 -24.58 41.33
C ARG A 65 -20.26 -25.89 42.12
N GLU A 66 -19.28 -26.73 41.83
CA GLU A 66 -19.08 -28.04 42.48
C GLU A 66 -18.28 -27.95 43.79
N GLY A 67 -17.85 -26.74 44.20
CA GLY A 67 -17.05 -26.53 45.42
C GLY A 67 -15.63 -27.10 45.33
N GLN A 68 -15.13 -27.34 44.12
CA GLN A 68 -13.79 -27.89 43.87
C GLN A 68 -12.73 -26.78 43.76
N PRO A 69 -11.47 -27.05 44.16
CA PRO A 69 -10.37 -26.12 43.96
C PRO A 69 -10.13 -25.86 42.46
N ALA A 70 -9.85 -24.60 42.11
CA ALA A 70 -9.73 -24.14 40.72
C ALA A 70 -8.49 -23.27 40.47
N ASP A 71 -7.51 -23.28 41.38
CA ASP A 71 -6.35 -22.39 41.33
C ASP A 71 -5.49 -22.60 40.09
N ASP A 72 -5.23 -23.86 39.70
CA ASP A 72 -4.50 -24.20 38.48
C ASP A 72 -5.24 -23.75 37.21
N LEU A 73 -6.57 -23.86 37.21
CA LEU A 73 -7.40 -23.40 36.09
C LEU A 73 -7.40 -21.87 35.99
N LEU A 74 -7.45 -21.17 37.13
CA LEU A 74 -7.36 -19.71 37.19
C LEU A 74 -6.02 -19.23 36.65
N LYS A 75 -4.92 -19.88 37.05
CA LYS A 75 -3.57 -19.59 36.56
C LYS A 75 -3.47 -19.81 35.04
N ALA A 76 -3.91 -20.97 34.55
CA ALA A 76 -3.93 -21.25 33.11
C ALA A 76 -4.76 -20.21 32.33
N GLY A 77 -5.90 -19.78 32.87
CA GLY A 77 -6.74 -18.74 32.26
C GLY A 77 -6.07 -17.36 32.20
N GLN A 78 -5.24 -17.02 33.19
CA GLN A 78 -4.43 -15.80 33.20
C GLN A 78 -3.29 -15.89 32.18
N ASP A 79 -2.58 -17.03 32.14
CA ASP A 79 -1.48 -17.27 31.20
C ASP A 79 -1.96 -17.18 29.74
N PHE A 80 -3.11 -17.78 29.41
CA PHE A 80 -3.75 -17.58 28.11
C PHE A 80 -4.13 -16.13 27.86
N GLY A 81 -4.53 -15.39 28.89
CA GLY A 81 -4.85 -13.96 28.78
C GLY A 81 -3.64 -13.11 28.39
N VAL A 82 -2.45 -13.41 28.93
CA VAL A 82 -1.19 -12.74 28.58
C VAL A 82 -0.77 -13.12 27.16
N GLN A 83 -0.72 -14.41 26.85
CA GLN A 83 -0.30 -14.90 25.52
C GLN A 83 -1.19 -14.36 24.40
N ILE A 84 -2.52 -14.30 24.62
CA ILE A 84 -3.44 -13.73 23.63
C ILE A 84 -3.14 -12.25 23.40
N LYS A 85 -2.89 -11.45 24.45
CA LYS A 85 -2.57 -10.02 24.30
C LYS A 85 -1.29 -9.81 23.48
N ASP A 86 -0.25 -10.60 23.77
CA ASP A 86 1.03 -10.50 23.06
C ASP A 86 0.86 -10.87 21.57
N GLN A 87 0.10 -11.92 21.27
CA GLN A 87 -0.18 -12.34 19.90
C GLN A 87 -1.11 -11.36 19.16
N GLU A 88 -2.06 -10.74 19.86
CA GLU A 88 -2.93 -9.69 19.29
C GLU A 88 -2.12 -8.45 18.91
N ALA A 89 -1.24 -8.00 19.80
CA ALA A 89 -0.35 -6.88 19.52
C ALA A 89 0.55 -7.18 18.30
N ARG A 90 1.16 -8.37 18.25
CA ARG A 90 1.98 -8.76 17.11
C ARG A 90 1.18 -8.86 15.81
N PHE A 91 -0.03 -9.40 15.87
CA PHE A 91 -0.91 -9.49 14.70
C PHE A 91 -1.26 -8.09 14.16
N GLU A 92 -1.55 -7.13 15.03
CA GLU A 92 -1.86 -5.76 14.65
C GLU A 92 -0.66 -5.06 14.00
N GLU A 93 0.55 -5.23 14.56
CA GLU A 93 1.80 -4.74 13.96
C GLU A 93 1.99 -5.28 12.54
N VAL A 94 1.87 -6.61 12.38
CA VAL A 94 2.03 -7.28 11.08
C VAL A 94 1.00 -6.77 10.07
N GLU A 95 -0.26 -6.62 10.47
CA GLU A 95 -1.29 -6.09 9.58
C GLU A 95 -1.03 -4.63 9.18
N ASN A 96 -0.57 -3.80 10.11
CA ASN A 96 -0.25 -2.40 9.85
C ASN A 96 0.96 -2.25 8.92
N GLU A 97 2.03 -3.01 9.14
CA GLU A 97 3.21 -3.04 8.26
C GLU A 97 2.80 -3.53 6.84
N ARG A 98 2.05 -4.64 6.78
CA ARG A 98 1.57 -5.21 5.51
C ARG A 98 0.68 -4.24 4.75
N ARG A 99 -0.27 -3.59 5.43
CA ARG A 99 -1.14 -2.57 4.83
C ARG A 99 -0.33 -1.39 4.31
N SER A 100 0.66 -0.92 5.07
CA SER A 100 1.49 0.21 4.67
C SER A 100 2.27 -0.09 3.39
N LEU A 101 2.88 -1.28 3.30
CA LEU A 101 3.57 -1.73 2.08
C LEU A 101 2.62 -1.90 0.89
N LEU A 102 1.43 -2.45 1.09
CA LEU A 102 0.43 -2.59 0.02
C LEU A 102 -0.01 -1.24 -0.57
N LEU A 103 0.05 -0.16 0.21
CA LEU A 103 -0.30 1.18 -0.23
C LEU A 103 0.81 1.88 -1.03
N THR A 104 2.07 1.45 -0.86
CA THR A 104 3.20 2.01 -1.63
C THR A 104 3.38 1.31 -2.99
N LEU A 105 2.86 0.09 -3.14
CA LEU A 105 2.98 -0.65 -4.40
C LEU A 105 2.22 0.02 -5.55
N PRO A 106 2.90 0.27 -6.68
CA PRO A 106 2.26 0.80 -7.87
C PRO A 106 1.44 -0.29 -8.57
N ASN A 107 0.56 0.11 -9.49
CA ASN A 107 -0.25 -0.86 -10.22
C ASN A 107 0.59 -1.70 -11.20
N VAL A 108 0.15 -2.95 -11.43
CA VAL A 108 0.73 -3.89 -12.39
C VAL A 108 0.40 -3.41 -13.82
N PRO A 109 1.39 -3.20 -14.70
CA PRO A 109 1.13 -2.83 -16.09
C PRO A 109 0.31 -3.91 -16.81
N HIS A 110 -0.67 -3.48 -17.60
CA HIS A 110 -1.42 -4.38 -18.46
C HIS A 110 -0.49 -5.01 -19.53
N GLU A 111 -0.80 -6.22 -19.97
CA GLU A 111 0.01 -6.98 -20.93
C GLU A 111 0.16 -6.31 -22.30
N SER A 112 -0.80 -5.45 -22.67
CA SER A 112 -0.74 -4.65 -23.90
C SER A 112 0.17 -3.42 -23.80
N VAL A 113 0.67 -3.07 -22.62
CA VAL A 113 1.51 -1.88 -22.42
C VAL A 113 2.93 -2.19 -22.90
N PRO A 114 3.51 -1.40 -23.83
CA PRO A 114 4.88 -1.58 -24.27
C PRO A 114 5.87 -1.51 -23.10
N ILE A 115 6.90 -2.36 -23.14
CA ILE A 115 7.99 -2.32 -22.16
C ILE A 115 8.90 -1.13 -22.52
N GLY A 116 9.23 -0.30 -21.52
CA GLY A 116 10.10 0.86 -21.66
C GLY A 116 10.68 1.29 -20.31
N ARG A 117 11.76 2.06 -20.35
CA ARG A 117 12.47 2.61 -19.18
C ARG A 117 12.26 4.12 -19.02
N SER A 118 12.04 4.84 -20.12
CA SER A 118 11.83 6.29 -20.11
C SER A 118 10.68 6.71 -21.03
N ALA A 119 10.43 8.02 -21.09
CA ALA A 119 9.47 8.59 -22.01
C ALA A 119 9.87 8.40 -23.49
N ASP A 120 11.14 8.10 -23.78
CA ASP A 120 11.65 7.90 -25.14
C ASP A 120 11.18 6.56 -25.75
N ASP A 121 10.80 5.61 -24.91
CA ASP A 121 10.28 4.30 -25.33
C ASP A 121 8.76 4.34 -25.64
N ASN A 122 8.11 5.50 -25.42
CA ASN A 122 6.70 5.65 -25.69
C ASN A 122 6.42 5.58 -27.19
N LYS A 123 5.41 4.78 -27.56
CA LYS A 123 4.99 4.62 -28.97
C LYS A 123 3.83 5.55 -29.29
N GLU A 124 3.99 6.38 -30.31
CA GLU A 124 2.89 7.17 -30.86
C GLU A 124 1.87 6.22 -31.50
N VAL A 125 0.63 6.24 -31.01
CA VAL A 125 -0.45 5.37 -31.53
C VAL A 125 -1.14 6.02 -32.72
N ARG A 126 -1.32 7.34 -32.68
CA ARG A 126 -1.96 8.11 -33.75
C ARG A 126 -1.56 9.58 -33.66
N ARG A 127 -1.58 10.25 -34.81
CA ARG A 127 -1.51 11.71 -34.95
C ARG A 127 -2.79 12.23 -35.58
N TYR A 128 -3.19 13.44 -35.23
CA TYR A 128 -4.32 14.13 -35.86
C TYR A 128 -3.98 15.60 -36.12
N GLY A 129 -4.24 16.07 -37.34
CA GLY A 129 -3.83 17.39 -37.80
C GLY A 129 -2.33 17.48 -38.14
N GLU A 130 -1.94 18.64 -38.64
CA GLU A 130 -0.55 18.98 -38.97
C GLU A 130 -0.10 20.15 -38.10
N PRO A 131 1.10 20.10 -37.47
CA PRO A 131 1.66 21.24 -36.78
C PRO A 131 1.80 22.44 -37.73
N PRO A 132 1.38 23.65 -37.33
CA PRO A 132 1.43 24.82 -38.19
C PRO A 132 2.87 25.20 -38.56
N ALA A 133 3.07 25.59 -39.82
CA ALA A 133 4.30 26.21 -40.26
C ALA A 133 4.26 27.72 -39.97
N PHE A 134 5.31 28.24 -39.33
CA PHE A 134 5.42 29.66 -39.03
C PHE A 134 6.47 30.30 -39.94
N GLU A 135 6.13 31.43 -40.56
CA GLU A 135 7.08 32.28 -41.31
C GLU A 135 7.88 33.21 -40.39
N PHE A 136 7.69 33.09 -39.07
CA PHE A 136 8.34 33.85 -38.02
C PHE A 136 8.76 32.92 -36.88
N THR A 137 9.65 33.38 -36.01
CA THR A 137 10.01 32.64 -34.79
C THR A 137 8.84 32.69 -33.80
N PRO A 138 8.15 31.57 -33.52
CA PRO A 138 7.02 31.57 -32.60
C PRO A 138 7.51 31.92 -31.18
N LEU A 139 6.79 32.81 -30.51
CA LEU A 139 7.01 33.08 -29.09
C LEU A 139 6.39 31.99 -28.24
N ALA A 140 7.03 31.66 -27.13
CA ALA A 140 6.45 30.74 -26.17
C ALA A 140 5.27 31.41 -25.44
N HIS A 141 4.33 30.59 -24.94
CA HIS A 141 3.12 31.09 -24.30
C HIS A 141 3.41 31.95 -23.04
N TRP A 142 4.52 31.67 -22.34
CA TRP A 142 4.94 32.44 -21.17
C TRP A 142 5.57 33.80 -21.50
N ASP A 143 5.98 34.03 -22.74
CA ASP A 143 6.46 35.35 -23.21
C ASP A 143 5.30 36.14 -23.84
N LEU A 144 4.45 35.45 -24.62
CA LEU A 144 3.30 36.05 -25.30
C LEU A 144 2.22 36.53 -24.33
N GLY A 145 1.88 35.72 -23.32
CA GLY A 145 0.81 36.05 -22.36
C GLY A 145 1.05 37.35 -21.57
N PRO A 146 2.25 37.56 -20.99
CA PRO A 146 2.58 38.84 -20.35
C PRO A 146 2.63 40.02 -21.33
N ALA A 147 3.13 39.83 -22.55
CA ALA A 147 3.15 40.87 -23.57
C ALA A 147 1.74 41.33 -23.97
N LEU A 148 0.77 40.41 -23.95
CA LEU A 148 -0.65 40.69 -24.19
C LEU A 148 -1.41 41.17 -22.94
N GLY A 149 -0.78 41.15 -21.76
CA GLY A 149 -1.41 41.52 -20.50
C GLY A 149 -2.50 40.54 -20.04
N ILE A 150 -2.46 39.28 -20.48
CA ILE A 150 -3.44 38.23 -20.14
C ILE A 150 -2.88 37.17 -19.18
N LEU A 151 -1.54 37.10 -19.03
CA LEU A 151 -0.86 36.27 -18.03
C LEU A 151 0.03 37.14 -17.14
N ASP A 152 -0.13 37.02 -15.83
CA ASP A 152 0.70 37.72 -14.83
C ASP A 152 1.32 36.71 -13.84
N PHE A 153 2.57 36.34 -14.13
CA PHE A 153 3.36 35.45 -13.27
C PHE A 153 3.95 36.18 -12.05
N GLU A 154 4.18 37.49 -12.14
CA GLU A 154 4.79 38.26 -11.05
C GLU A 154 3.79 38.42 -9.90
N ARG A 155 2.54 38.78 -10.23
CA ARG A 155 1.45 38.85 -9.27
C ARG A 155 1.14 37.47 -8.68
N ALA A 156 1.14 36.43 -9.51
CA ALA A 156 0.97 35.06 -9.04
C ALA A 156 2.07 34.66 -8.05
N ALA A 157 3.34 35.00 -8.34
CA ALA A 157 4.45 34.76 -7.43
C ALA A 157 4.30 35.54 -6.10
N LYS A 158 3.77 36.76 -6.14
CA LYS A 158 3.51 37.57 -4.92
C LYS A 158 2.43 36.95 -4.03
N ILE A 159 1.36 36.39 -4.60
CA ILE A 159 0.21 35.89 -3.83
C ILE A 159 0.27 34.39 -3.53
N ALA A 160 0.89 33.60 -4.40
CA ALA A 160 0.87 32.14 -4.35
C ALA A 160 2.25 31.48 -4.55
N ARG A 161 3.31 32.26 -4.81
CA ARG A 161 4.68 31.81 -5.10
C ARG A 161 4.82 31.10 -6.46
N ALA A 162 5.93 30.39 -6.65
CA ALA A 162 6.29 29.76 -7.93
C ALA A 162 5.25 28.72 -8.39
N ARG A 163 5.18 28.51 -9.72
CA ARG A 163 4.25 27.58 -10.40
C ARG A 163 2.77 27.99 -10.38
N PHE A 164 2.49 29.27 -10.09
CA PHE A 164 1.18 29.88 -10.26
C PHE A 164 1.20 30.95 -11.35
N ALA A 165 0.04 31.20 -11.94
CA ALA A 165 -0.19 32.29 -12.90
C ALA A 165 -1.55 32.94 -12.59
N VAL A 166 -1.65 34.25 -12.76
CA VAL A 166 -2.93 34.96 -12.76
C VAL A 166 -3.33 35.19 -14.21
N LEU A 167 -4.56 34.83 -14.56
CA LEU A 167 -5.18 35.22 -15.83
C LEU A 167 -5.83 36.59 -15.63
N VAL A 168 -5.57 37.52 -16.53
CA VAL A 168 -6.00 38.93 -16.45
C VAL A 168 -7.10 39.21 -17.46
#